data_AF-A0A6C0H280-F1
#
_entry.id   AF-A0A6C0H280-F1
#
_cell.length_a   1.000
_cell.length_b   1.000
_cell.length_c   1.000
_cell.angle_alpha   90.00
_cell.angle_beta   90.00
_cell.angle_gamma   90.00
#
_symmetry.space_group_name_H-M   'P 1'
#
loop_
_entity.id
_entity.type
_entity.pdbx_description
1 polymer ?
#
loop_
_entity_poly.entity_id
_entity_poly.type
_entity_poly.pdbx_seq_one_letter_code
_entity_poly.pdbx_strand_id
1 'polypeptide(L)'
;MRFELILLIITGFIVANIYTDGKYLKMAMTWKKYYQMAGVVLGAFMLYILIKKNPLRAQQIISTSNEYIKYLPVDSETSSMLSPILDFTSKQNFFNNQSNNQYNSIDGGNYNHPVLSMPNNTQTTGETRMLNSGKKATKRSVSETKKKFVASRQNWKCGDCQDQLSAWFEVDHKVRLEYGGSNHIDNLVALCRECHGKKTTIENL
;
A
#
# COMPACT_ATOMS: atom_id res chain seq x y z
N MET A 1 -0.35 -23.58 -42.65
CA MET A 1 1.01 -23.02 -42.81
C MET A 1 1.99 -24.15 -42.57
N ARG A 2 2.84 -24.51 -43.55
CA ARG A 2 3.85 -25.57 -43.34
C ARG A 2 4.87 -25.07 -42.31
N PHE A 3 5.18 -25.89 -41.31
CA PHE A 3 6.08 -25.54 -40.22
C PHE A 3 7.46 -25.07 -40.72
N GLU A 4 7.91 -25.62 -41.84
CA GLU A 4 9.14 -25.26 -42.56
C GLU A 4 9.19 -23.77 -42.95
N LEU A 5 8.07 -23.18 -43.38
CA LEU A 5 8.00 -21.76 -43.76
C LEU A 5 8.12 -20.85 -42.54
N ILE A 6 7.56 -21.25 -41.39
CA ILE A 6 7.66 -20.50 -40.14
C ILE A 6 9.12 -20.47 -39.67
N LEU A 7 9.82 -21.62 -39.75
CA LEU A 7 11.25 -21.71 -39.43
C LEU A 7 12.11 -20.81 -40.31
N LEU A 8 11.85 -20.77 -41.61
CA LEU A 8 12.60 -19.94 -42.56
C LEU A 8 12.38 -18.44 -42.28
N ILE A 9 11.15 -18.03 -41.97
CA ILE A 9 10.81 -16.64 -41.60
C ILE A 9 11.50 -16.24 -40.28
N ILE A 10 11.43 -17.08 -39.26
CA ILE A 10 12.07 -16.81 -37.96
C ILE A 10 13.59 -16.69 -38.12
N THR A 11 14.19 -17.59 -38.88
CA THR A 11 15.65 -17.60 -39.08
C THR A 11 16.11 -16.39 -39.88
N GLY A 12 15.40 -16.03 -40.96
CA GLY A 12 15.65 -14.81 -41.73
C GLY A 12 15.49 -13.54 -40.88
N PHE A 13 14.48 -13.49 -40.01
CA PHE A 13 14.28 -12.38 -39.08
C PHE A 13 15.43 -12.23 -38.08
N ILE A 14 15.94 -13.34 -37.53
CA ILE A 14 17.08 -13.32 -36.60
C ILE A 14 18.35 -12.83 -37.31
N VAL A 15 18.65 -13.33 -38.51
CA VAL A 15 19.82 -12.90 -39.30
C VAL A 15 19.72 -11.42 -39.68
N ALA A 16 18.55 -10.94 -40.11
CA ALA A 16 18.32 -9.53 -40.43
C ALA A 16 18.45 -8.63 -39.18
N ASN A 17 18.03 -9.13 -38.02
CA ASN A 17 18.17 -8.42 -36.75
C ASN A 17 19.63 -8.32 -36.28
N ILE A 18 20.44 -9.36 -36.49
CA ILE A 18 21.90 -9.34 -36.25
C ILE A 18 22.59 -8.36 -37.21
N TYR A 19 22.24 -8.40 -38.50
CA TYR A 19 22.81 -7.53 -39.53
C TYR A 19 22.55 -6.04 -39.29
N THR A 20 21.48 -5.70 -38.57
CA THR A 20 21.07 -4.31 -38.29
C THR A 20 21.38 -3.85 -36.87
N ASP A 21 22.29 -4.54 -36.15
CA ASP A 21 22.69 -4.23 -34.76
C ASP A 21 21.50 -4.02 -33.80
N GLY A 22 20.43 -4.79 -34.04
CA GLY A 22 19.20 -4.70 -33.27
C GLY A 22 18.48 -3.35 -33.38
N LYS A 23 18.69 -2.55 -34.45
CA LYS A 23 18.02 -1.25 -34.64
C LYS A 23 16.50 -1.36 -34.52
N TYR A 24 15.90 -2.40 -35.10
CA TYR A 24 14.46 -2.65 -35.03
C TYR A 24 13.99 -3.08 -33.63
N LEU A 25 14.76 -3.91 -32.92
CA LEU A 25 14.47 -4.27 -31.53
C LEU A 25 14.61 -3.07 -30.58
N LYS A 26 15.63 -2.23 -30.77
CA LYS A 26 15.83 -0.99 -30.01
C LYS A 26 14.67 0.00 -30.26
N MET A 27 14.21 0.11 -31.51
CA MET A 27 13.04 0.92 -31.86
C MET A 27 11.75 0.37 -31.22
N ALA A 28 11.54 -0.94 -31.23
CA ALA A 28 10.40 -1.58 -30.58
C ALA A 28 10.40 -1.38 -29.05
N MET A 29 11.57 -1.49 -28.40
CA MET A 29 11.73 -1.23 -26.97
C MET A 29 11.52 0.24 -26.59
N THR A 30 11.72 1.17 -27.52
CA THR A 30 11.42 2.60 -27.31
C THR A 30 9.92 2.82 -27.09
N TRP A 31 9.07 1.96 -27.66
CA TRP A 31 7.61 2.07 -27.58
C TRP A 31 7.01 1.36 -26.36
N LYS A 32 7.84 0.92 -25.40
CA LYS A 32 7.41 0.21 -24.17
C LYS A 32 6.24 0.90 -23.45
N LYS A 33 6.23 2.23 -23.41
CA LYS A 33 5.17 3.03 -22.77
C LYS A 33 3.82 2.82 -23.47
N TYR A 34 3.81 2.74 -24.81
CA TYR A 34 2.60 2.54 -25.58
C TYR A 34 2.04 1.13 -25.41
N TYR A 35 2.91 0.12 -25.32
CA TYR A 35 2.47 -1.25 -25.01
C TYR A 35 1.88 -1.36 -23.60
N GLN A 36 2.45 -0.68 -22.61
CA GLN A 36 1.88 -0.62 -21.25
C GLN A 36 0.50 0.07 -21.25
N MET A 37 0.37 1.22 -21.93
CA MET A 37 -0.90 1.94 -22.03
C MET A 37 -1.96 1.12 -22.79
N ALA A 38 -1.60 0.50 -23.91
CA ALA A 38 -2.49 -0.36 -24.68
C ALA A 38 -2.94 -1.59 -23.88
N GLY A 39 -2.04 -2.22 -23.12
CA GLY A 39 -2.36 -3.36 -22.26
C GLY A 39 -3.38 -3.02 -21.18
N VAL A 40 -3.24 -1.87 -20.51
CA VAL A 40 -4.20 -1.42 -19.50
C VAL A 40 -5.57 -1.13 -20.12
N VAL A 41 -5.62 -0.44 -21.25
CA VAL A 41 -6.88 -0.12 -21.94
C VAL A 41 -7.57 -1.39 -22.44
N LEU A 42 -6.82 -2.32 -23.04
CA LEU A 42 -7.35 -3.60 -23.51
C LEU A 42 -7.86 -4.45 -22.34
N GLY A 43 -7.11 -4.53 -21.24
CA GLY A 43 -7.52 -5.24 -20.03
C GLY A 43 -8.81 -4.68 -19.43
N ALA A 44 -8.91 -3.35 -19.29
CA ALA A 44 -10.10 -2.69 -18.78
C ALA A 44 -11.32 -2.90 -19.71
N PHE A 45 -11.12 -2.84 -21.03
CA PHE A 45 -12.17 -3.09 -22.01
C PHE A 45 -12.66 -4.54 -21.99
N MET A 46 -11.74 -5.50 -21.86
CA MET A 46 -12.05 -6.92 -21.73
C MET A 46 -12.87 -7.20 -20.47
N LEU A 47 -12.44 -6.64 -19.33
CA LEU A 47 -13.16 -6.74 -18.06
C LEU A 47 -14.56 -6.13 -18.16
N TYR A 48 -14.70 -4.95 -18.79
CA TYR A 48 -15.98 -4.28 -19.00
C TYR A 48 -16.95 -5.15 -19.81
N ILE A 49 -16.49 -5.75 -20.91
CA ILE A 49 -17.31 -6.66 -21.72
C ILE A 49 -17.71 -7.89 -20.92
N LEU A 50 -16.80 -8.47 -20.14
CA LEU A 50 -17.02 -9.69 -19.37
C LEU A 50 -18.11 -9.48 -18.31
N ILE A 51 -18.01 -8.38 -17.53
CA ILE A 51 -19.01 -8.01 -16.52
C ILE A 51 -20.36 -7.69 -17.17
N LYS A 52 -20.36 -6.94 -18.28
CA LYS A 52 -21.60 -6.50 -18.94
C LYS A 52 -22.35 -7.62 -19.67
N LYS A 53 -21.64 -8.56 -20.30
CA LYS A 53 -22.27 -9.64 -21.07
C LYS A 53 -22.68 -10.84 -20.22
N ASN A 54 -21.92 -11.20 -19.18
CA ASN A 54 -22.16 -12.43 -18.41
C ASN A 54 -21.78 -12.29 -16.92
N PRO A 55 -22.59 -11.59 -16.09
CA PRO A 55 -22.27 -11.39 -14.67
C PRO A 55 -22.19 -12.70 -13.87
N LEU A 56 -23.00 -13.70 -14.22
CA LEU A 56 -22.99 -15.02 -13.55
C LEU A 56 -21.70 -15.81 -13.81
N ARG A 57 -21.18 -15.78 -15.04
CA ARG A 57 -19.91 -16.47 -15.38
C ARG A 57 -18.70 -15.72 -14.85
N ALA A 58 -18.77 -14.39 -14.76
CA ALA A 58 -17.74 -13.57 -14.12
C ALA A 58 -17.50 -14.00 -12.67
N GLN A 59 -18.60 -14.19 -11.91
CA GLN A 59 -18.55 -14.64 -10.53
C GLN A 59 -17.93 -16.05 -10.40
N GLN A 60 -18.33 -16.97 -11.28
CA GLN A 60 -17.74 -18.32 -11.31
C GLN A 60 -16.23 -18.27 -11.60
N ILE A 61 -15.82 -17.56 -12.65
CA ILE A 61 -14.39 -17.42 -13.01
C ILE A 61 -13.59 -16.83 -11.85
N ILE A 62 -14.10 -15.81 -11.15
CA ILE A 62 -13.42 -15.21 -9.99
C ILE A 62 -13.34 -16.21 -8.82
N SER A 63 -14.42 -16.95 -8.54
CA SER A 63 -14.43 -17.96 -7.48
C SER A 63 -13.47 -19.12 -7.74
N THR A 64 -13.42 -19.63 -8.98
CA THR A 64 -12.53 -20.74 -9.34
C THR A 64 -11.08 -20.27 -9.49
N SER A 65 -10.85 -19.02 -9.92
CA SER A 65 -9.50 -18.45 -10.04
C SER A 65 -8.78 -18.31 -8.70
N ASN A 66 -9.49 -18.16 -7.57
CA ASN A 66 -8.86 -18.12 -6.25
C ASN A 66 -8.09 -19.41 -5.91
N GLU A 67 -8.58 -20.57 -6.35
CA GLU A 67 -7.88 -21.85 -6.13
C GLU A 67 -6.61 -21.93 -6.97
N TYR A 68 -6.65 -21.46 -8.22
CA TYR A 68 -5.49 -21.48 -9.12
C TYR A 68 -4.44 -20.40 -8.84
N ILE A 69 -4.87 -19.21 -8.42
CA ILE A 69 -3.98 -18.09 -8.06
C ILE A 69 -3.08 -18.46 -6.87
N LYS A 70 -3.57 -19.31 -5.95
CA LYS A 70 -2.79 -19.80 -4.81
C LYS A 70 -1.56 -20.62 -5.23
N TYR A 71 -1.62 -21.28 -6.39
CA TYR A 71 -0.56 -22.17 -6.88
C TYR A 71 0.19 -21.60 -8.08
N LEU A 72 -0.13 -20.37 -8.51
CA LEU A 72 0.59 -19.69 -9.58
C LEU A 72 1.96 -19.22 -9.05
N PRO A 73 3.08 -19.62 -9.69
CA PRO A 73 4.37 -19.05 -9.37
C PRO A 73 4.39 -17.60 -9.85
N VAL A 74 4.09 -16.67 -8.94
CA VAL A 74 4.19 -15.24 -9.18
C VAL A 74 5.50 -14.76 -8.56
N ASP A 75 6.34 -14.12 -9.36
CA ASP A 75 7.59 -13.54 -8.89
C ASP A 75 7.32 -12.38 -7.90
N SER A 76 8.29 -12.10 -7.03
CA SER A 76 8.15 -11.11 -5.97
C SER A 76 7.89 -9.67 -6.45
N GLU A 77 8.33 -9.32 -7.67
CA GLU A 77 8.08 -8.00 -8.23
C GLU A 77 6.62 -7.89 -8.71
N THR A 78 6.13 -8.89 -9.44
CA THR A 78 4.73 -8.95 -9.89
C THR A 78 3.74 -9.10 -8.74
N SER A 79 4.10 -9.80 -7.66
CA SER A 79 3.23 -9.97 -6.50
C SER A 79 2.95 -8.65 -5.79
N SER A 80 3.93 -7.75 -5.70
CA SER A 80 3.76 -6.42 -5.11
C SER A 80 2.79 -5.56 -5.93
N MET A 81 2.83 -5.67 -7.25
CA MET A 81 1.97 -4.93 -8.18
C MET A 81 0.53 -5.48 -8.23
N LEU A 82 0.37 -6.80 -8.07
CA LEU A 82 -0.93 -7.47 -8.10
C LEU A 82 -1.60 -7.59 -6.72
N SER A 83 -0.83 -7.44 -5.63
CA SER A 83 -1.31 -7.56 -4.25
C SER A 83 -2.58 -6.76 -3.94
N PRO A 84 -2.79 -5.52 -4.44
CA PRO A 84 -3.99 -4.75 -4.11
C PRO A 84 -5.26 -5.34 -4.73
N ILE A 85 -5.15 -6.02 -5.88
CA ILE A 85 -6.28 -6.63 -6.60
C ILE A 85 -6.59 -8.01 -6.03
N LEU A 86 -5.55 -8.75 -5.65
CA LEU A 86 -5.67 -10.07 -5.03
C LEU A 86 -6.27 -10.01 -3.62
N ASP A 87 -5.88 -9.02 -2.81
CA ASP A 87 -6.46 -8.78 -1.47
C ASP A 87 -7.94 -8.38 -1.53
N PHE A 88 -8.35 -7.68 -2.59
CA PHE A 88 -9.76 -7.31 -2.80
C PHE A 88 -10.64 -8.52 -3.13
N THR A 89 -10.10 -9.45 -3.91
CA THR A 89 -10.80 -10.67 -4.36
C THR A 89 -10.94 -11.69 -3.22
N SER A 90 -9.92 -11.81 -2.36
CA SER A 90 -9.97 -12.75 -1.21
C SER A 90 -10.94 -12.27 -0.12
N LYS A 91 -10.99 -10.96 0.17
CA LYS A 91 -11.88 -10.39 1.19
C LYS A 91 -13.37 -10.49 0.84
N GLN A 92 -13.73 -10.44 -0.44
CA GLN A 92 -15.13 -10.47 -0.86
C GLN A 92 -15.84 -11.81 -0.55
N ASN A 93 -15.09 -12.92 -0.46
CA ASN A 93 -15.61 -14.23 -0.06
C ASN A 93 -15.89 -14.36 1.45
N PHE A 94 -15.25 -13.53 2.30
CA PHE A 94 -15.50 -13.54 3.74
C PHE A 94 -16.79 -12.80 4.11
N PHE A 95 -17.17 -11.76 3.37
CA PHE A 95 -18.40 -11.00 3.65
C PHE A 95 -19.70 -11.75 3.31
N ASN A 96 -19.66 -12.72 2.39
CA ASN A 96 -20.84 -13.49 1.99
C ASN A 96 -21.14 -14.72 2.88
N ASN A 97 -20.24 -15.10 3.78
CA ASN A 97 -20.40 -16.24 4.69
C ASN A 97 -20.68 -15.85 6.15
N GLN A 98 -20.97 -14.56 6.41
CA GLN A 98 -21.27 -14.05 7.76
C GLN A 98 -22.74 -13.62 7.92
N SER A 99 -23.65 -14.24 7.18
CA SER A 99 -25.09 -13.93 7.27
C SER A 99 -26.01 -15.15 7.39
N ASN A 100 -25.48 -16.34 7.70
CA ASN A 100 -26.30 -17.49 8.09
C ASN A 100 -25.50 -18.56 8.85
N ASN A 101 -25.25 -18.31 10.13
CA ASN A 101 -25.00 -19.39 11.10
C ASN A 101 -26.02 -19.28 12.23
N GLN A 102 -27.28 -19.49 11.88
CA GLN A 102 -28.33 -19.84 12.84
C GLN A 102 -28.31 -21.38 12.96
N TYR A 103 -27.52 -21.88 13.92
CA TYR A 103 -27.58 -23.29 14.28
C TYR A 103 -28.81 -23.53 15.17
N ASN A 104 -29.83 -24.18 14.60
CA ASN A 104 -30.90 -24.81 15.38
C ASN A 104 -30.39 -26.16 15.91
N SER A 105 -30.30 -26.30 17.23
CA SER A 105 -30.01 -27.56 17.93
C SER A 105 -31.28 -28.39 18.10
N ILE A 106 -31.17 -29.70 17.89
CA ILE A 106 -32.28 -30.67 17.85
C ILE A 106 -32.65 -31.27 19.23
N ASP A 107 -32.00 -30.84 20.32
CA ASP A 107 -32.26 -31.36 21.66
C ASP A 107 -32.40 -30.21 22.67
N GLY A 108 -33.53 -30.20 23.37
CA GLY A 108 -34.09 -29.06 24.12
C GLY A 108 -33.42 -28.78 25.47
N GLY A 109 -32.10 -28.61 25.49
CA GLY A 109 -31.34 -28.26 26.69
C GLY A 109 -30.62 -26.92 26.57
N ASN A 110 -31.07 -25.91 27.32
CA ASN A 110 -30.42 -24.59 27.39
C ASN A 110 -29.26 -24.62 28.40
N TYR A 111 -28.06 -24.99 27.94
CA TYR A 111 -26.83 -24.76 28.69
C TYR A 111 -25.83 -23.95 27.85
N ASN A 112 -25.53 -22.76 28.34
CA ASN A 112 -24.66 -21.79 27.70
C ASN A 112 -23.20 -22.06 28.12
N HIS A 113 -22.49 -22.90 27.38
CA HIS A 113 -21.03 -23.04 27.49
C HIS A 113 -20.37 -22.49 26.22
N PRO A 114 -19.43 -21.53 26.31
CA PRO A 114 -18.68 -21.11 25.15
C PRO A 114 -17.70 -22.23 24.75
N VAL A 115 -18.04 -22.97 23.71
CA VAL A 115 -17.09 -23.81 22.98
C VAL A 115 -16.12 -22.87 22.27
N LEU A 116 -14.90 -22.74 22.80
CA LEU A 116 -13.80 -22.11 22.10
C LEU A 116 -13.37 -23.01 20.93
N SER A 117 -13.97 -22.79 19.75
CA SER A 117 -13.40 -23.26 18.50
C SER A 117 -12.09 -22.53 18.26
N MET A 118 -10.98 -23.25 18.36
CA MET A 118 -9.65 -22.74 18.05
C MET A 118 -9.56 -22.45 16.54
N PRO A 119 -9.52 -21.20 16.09
CA PRO A 119 -9.15 -20.92 14.71
C PRO A 119 -7.63 -21.04 14.64
N ASN A 120 -7.14 -21.67 13.58
CA ASN A 120 -5.71 -21.78 13.25
C ASN A 120 -5.15 -20.40 12.88
N ASN A 121 -5.09 -19.50 13.86
CA ASN A 121 -4.83 -18.07 13.75
C ASN A 121 -3.58 -17.68 14.55
N THR A 122 -2.55 -18.53 14.51
CA THR A 122 -1.31 -18.42 15.30
C THR A 122 -0.22 -17.56 14.67
N GLN A 123 -0.53 -16.65 13.74
CA GLN A 123 0.45 -15.66 13.25
C GLN A 123 -0.08 -14.24 13.07
N THR A 124 -1.39 -14.02 12.98
CA THR A 124 -1.92 -12.72 12.54
C THR A 124 -2.15 -11.70 13.65
N THR A 125 -2.16 -12.04 14.93
CA THR A 125 -2.35 -11.03 16.02
C THR A 125 -1.09 -10.22 16.30
N GLY A 126 0.10 -10.83 16.19
CA GLY A 126 1.37 -10.10 16.18
C GLY A 126 1.53 -9.25 14.92
N GLU A 127 1.21 -9.83 13.76
CA GLU A 127 1.28 -9.14 12.47
C GLU A 127 0.24 -8.03 12.32
N THR A 128 -1.02 -8.17 12.76
CA THR A 128 -1.99 -7.06 12.69
C THR A 128 -1.65 -5.93 13.66
N ARG A 129 -1.04 -6.23 14.81
CA ARG A 129 -0.52 -5.18 15.70
C ARG A 129 0.69 -4.47 15.08
N MET A 130 1.59 -5.18 14.37
CA MET A 130 2.69 -4.56 13.61
C MET A 130 2.23 -3.84 12.34
N LEU A 131 1.24 -4.36 11.62
CA LEU A 131 0.67 -3.79 10.40
C LEU A 131 -0.19 -2.56 10.69
N ASN A 132 -0.78 -2.44 11.88
CA ASN A 132 -1.53 -1.25 12.30
C ASN A 132 -0.69 -0.28 13.14
N SER A 133 0.43 -0.73 13.71
CA SER A 133 1.45 0.14 14.29
C SER A 133 2.19 0.86 13.15
N GLY A 134 1.96 2.16 12.98
CA GLY A 134 2.66 2.99 11.99
C GLY A 134 1.79 3.54 10.86
N LYS A 135 0.63 2.95 10.53
CA LYS A 135 -0.23 3.41 9.42
C LYS A 135 -0.95 4.73 9.67
N LYS A 136 -1.05 5.15 10.94
CA LYS A 136 -1.45 6.50 11.36
C LYS A 136 -0.42 7.13 12.30
N ALA A 137 0.84 6.71 12.22
CA ALA A 137 1.88 7.40 12.98
C ALA A 137 2.13 8.75 12.30
N THR A 138 1.52 9.81 12.84
CA THR A 138 2.10 11.15 12.75
C THR A 138 3.55 11.01 13.20
N LYS A 139 4.51 11.10 12.25
CA LYS A 139 5.93 11.07 12.59
C LYS A 139 6.14 12.03 13.75
N ARG A 140 6.68 11.54 14.88
CA ARG A 140 7.03 12.41 16.03
C ARG A 140 8.08 13.44 15.62
N SER A 141 8.87 13.15 14.58
CA SER A 141 9.82 14.05 13.98
C SER A 141 9.25 14.81 12.78
N VAL A 142 9.48 16.11 12.79
CA VAL A 142 9.28 17.00 11.64
C VAL A 142 10.53 16.99 10.74
N SER A 143 10.37 17.11 9.42
CA SER A 143 11.50 17.12 8.49
C SER A 143 12.39 18.36 8.69
N GLU A 144 13.70 18.25 8.43
CA GLU A 144 14.65 19.35 8.58
C GLU A 144 14.26 20.61 7.80
N THR A 145 13.74 20.44 6.57
CA THR A 145 13.21 21.57 5.78
C THR A 145 12.04 22.26 6.48
N LYS A 146 11.16 21.49 7.12
CA LYS A 146 10.03 22.05 7.87
C LYS A 146 10.50 22.79 9.12
N LYS A 147 11.54 22.29 9.79
CA LYS A 147 12.15 22.98 10.94
C LYS A 147 12.72 24.34 10.53
N LYS A 148 13.48 24.39 9.43
CA LYS A 148 14.03 25.63 8.86
C LYS A 148 12.91 26.60 8.46
N PHE A 149 11.82 26.10 7.89
CA PHE A 149 10.66 26.93 7.54
C PHE A 149 9.97 27.55 8.76
N VAL A 150 9.80 26.80 9.85
CA VAL A 150 9.22 27.33 11.09
C VAL A 150 10.14 28.41 11.69
N ALA A 151 11.45 28.17 11.72
CA ALA A 151 12.42 29.17 12.19
C ALA A 151 12.44 30.43 11.31
N SER A 152 12.38 30.29 9.99
CA SER A 152 12.32 31.46 9.08
C SER A 152 11.03 32.26 9.25
N ARG A 153 9.88 31.59 9.47
CA ARG A 153 8.60 32.26 9.77
C ARG A 153 8.64 33.05 11.08
N GLN A 154 9.48 32.64 12.02
CA GLN A 154 9.74 33.34 13.29
C GLN A 154 10.88 34.37 13.19
N ASN A 155 11.33 34.74 11.97
CA ASN A 155 12.46 35.63 11.75
C ASN A 155 13.74 35.19 12.47
N TRP A 156 13.95 33.87 12.58
CA TRP A 156 15.05 33.29 13.36
C TRP A 156 15.10 33.76 14.82
N LYS A 157 13.94 34.04 15.42
CA LYS A 157 13.81 34.35 16.85
C LYS A 157 13.10 33.23 17.59
N CYS A 158 13.51 33.01 18.83
CA CYS A 158 12.89 32.06 19.74
C CYS A 158 11.43 32.45 20.00
N GLY A 159 10.53 31.47 19.92
CA GLY A 159 9.10 31.71 20.17
C GLY A 159 8.75 32.10 21.61
N ASP A 160 9.66 31.88 22.55
CA ASP A 160 9.47 32.17 23.98
C ASP A 160 10.28 33.42 24.40
N CYS A 161 11.61 33.34 24.44
CA CYS A 161 12.46 34.46 24.88
C CYS A 161 12.72 35.56 23.84
N GLN A 162 12.30 35.38 22.57
CA GLN A 162 12.51 36.33 21.46
C GLN A 162 13.98 36.58 21.04
N ASP A 163 14.95 35.91 21.65
CA ASP A 163 16.36 35.98 21.24
C ASP A 163 16.61 35.31 19.87
N GLN A 164 17.70 35.70 19.21
CA GLN A 164 18.09 35.09 17.94
C GLN A 164 18.44 33.60 18.13
N LEU A 165 17.82 32.75 17.31
CA LEU A 165 18.06 31.31 17.28
C LEU A 165 19.45 31.02 16.71
N SER A 166 20.22 30.19 17.43
CA SER A 166 21.48 29.64 16.95
C SER A 166 21.26 28.49 15.97
N ALA A 167 22.33 27.98 15.35
CA ALA A 167 22.26 26.82 14.46
C ALA A 167 21.75 25.53 15.14
N TRP A 168 21.74 25.50 16.48
CA TRP A 168 21.35 24.35 17.30
C TRP A 168 19.94 24.48 17.88
N PHE A 169 19.08 25.28 17.24
CA PHE A 169 17.69 25.45 17.64
C PHE A 169 16.89 24.14 17.49
N GLU A 170 15.84 24.03 18.28
CA GLU A 170 14.95 22.86 18.27
C GLU A 170 13.53 23.32 17.92
N VAL A 171 12.77 22.46 17.24
CA VAL A 171 11.39 22.74 16.86
C VAL A 171 10.50 21.74 17.56
N ASP A 172 9.53 22.28 18.27
CA ASP A 172 8.64 21.52 19.12
C ASP A 172 7.18 21.89 18.85
N HIS A 173 6.25 21.03 19.29
CA HIS A 173 4.82 21.23 19.08
C HIS A 173 4.24 22.14 20.17
N LYS A 174 3.49 23.19 19.80
CA LYS A 174 2.80 24.06 20.78
C LYS A 174 1.84 23.26 21.67
N VAL A 175 1.08 22.35 21.05
CA VAL A 175 0.31 21.30 21.72
C VAL A 175 0.95 19.96 21.38
N ARG A 176 1.36 19.19 22.38
CA ARG A 176 1.97 17.87 22.17
C ARG A 176 1.03 16.92 21.43
N LEU A 177 1.59 15.99 20.67
CA LEU A 177 0.83 14.96 19.96
C LEU A 177 -0.04 14.10 20.90
N GLU A 178 0.42 13.88 22.14
CA GLU A 178 -0.33 13.11 23.16
C GLU A 178 -1.62 13.81 23.62
N TYR A 179 -1.64 15.14 23.59
CA TYR A 179 -2.80 15.96 23.94
C TYR A 179 -3.63 16.36 22.71
N GLY A 180 -3.53 15.60 21.61
CA GLY A 180 -4.28 15.87 20.38
C GLY A 180 -3.64 16.93 19.46
N GLY A 181 -2.38 17.29 19.69
CA GLY A 181 -1.62 18.15 18.80
C GLY A 181 -1.43 17.59 17.40
N SER A 182 -1.24 18.48 16.42
CA SER A 182 -0.99 18.09 15.03
C SER A 182 0.44 18.40 14.59
N ASN A 183 0.88 17.75 13.51
CA ASN A 183 2.16 18.06 12.86
C ASN A 183 2.09 19.27 11.93
N HIS A 184 0.99 20.04 11.91
CA HIS A 184 0.88 21.22 11.06
C HIS A 184 1.81 22.34 11.53
N ILE A 185 2.25 23.17 10.59
CA ILE A 185 3.20 24.28 10.84
C ILE A 185 2.66 25.23 11.92
N ASP A 186 1.35 25.40 12.00
CA ASP A 186 0.73 26.31 12.98
C ASP A 186 0.83 25.81 14.42
N ASN A 187 0.98 24.49 14.60
CA ASN A 187 1.24 23.84 15.87
C ASN A 187 2.74 23.62 16.13
N LEU A 188 3.64 24.18 15.32
CA LEU A 188 5.09 24.10 15.56
C LEU A 188 5.64 25.45 16.00
N VAL A 189 6.65 25.41 16.86
CA VAL A 189 7.39 26.59 17.34
C VAL A 189 8.88 26.27 17.41
N ALA A 190 9.72 27.18 16.90
CA ALA A 190 11.17 27.08 17.05
C ALA A 190 11.61 27.74 18.37
N LEU A 191 12.40 27.02 19.16
CA LEU A 191 12.86 27.42 20.48
C LEU A 191 14.38 27.30 20.58
N CYS A 192 15.00 28.15 21.41
CA CYS A 192 16.37 27.93 21.85
C CYS A 192 16.43 26.73 22.81
N ARG A 193 17.63 26.18 23.02
CA ARG A 193 17.82 24.98 23.88
C ARG A 193 17.32 25.19 25.31
N GLU A 194 17.53 26.37 25.86
CA GLU A 194 17.09 26.71 27.22
C GLU A 194 15.56 26.71 27.33
N CYS A 195 14.86 27.42 26.42
CA CYS A 195 13.40 27.47 26.42
C CYS A 195 12.77 26.10 26.11
N HIS A 196 13.37 25.33 25.20
CA HIS A 196 12.91 23.98 24.90
C HIS A 196 13.08 23.03 26.11
N GLY A 197 14.25 23.08 26.77
CA GLY A 197 14.51 22.32 27.99
C GLY A 197 13.54 22.67 29.11
N LYS A 198 13.32 23.97 29.35
CA LYS A 198 12.35 24.49 30.33
C LYS A 198 10.92 23.99 30.05
N LYS A 199 10.50 24.02 28.79
CA LYS A 199 9.17 23.52 28.41
C LYS A 199 9.05 22.02 28.68
N THR A 200 10.06 21.24 28.26
CA THR A 200 10.08 19.79 28.44
C THR A 200 10.04 19.40 29.92
N THR A 201 10.75 20.12 30.79
CA THR A 201 10.72 19.86 32.23
C THR A 201 9.35 20.18 32.81
N ILE A 202 8.79 21.37 32.55
CA ILE A 202 7.47 21.78 33.07
C ILE A 202 6.37 20.80 32.65
N GLU A 203 6.39 20.31 31.41
CA GLU A 203 5.36 19.41 30.91
C GLU A 203 5.49 17.95 31.42
N ASN A 204 6.61 17.60 32.04
CA ASN A 204 6.86 16.26 32.60
C ASN A 204 6.92 16.24 34.14
N LEU A 205 6.71 17.40 34.79
CA LEU A 205 6.48 17.53 36.23
C LEU A 205 5.01 17.23 36.56
#